data_AF-A0A954QP50-F1
#
_entry.id   AF-A0A954QP50-F1
#
_cell.length_a   1.000
_cell.length_b   1.000
_cell.length_c   1.000
_cell.angle_alpha   90.00
_cell.angle_beta   90.00
_cell.angle_gamma   90.00
#
_symmetry.space_group_name_H-M   'P 1'
#
loop_
_entity.id
_entity.type
_entity.pdbx_description
1 polymer ?
#
loop_
_entity_poly.entity_id
_entity_poly.type
_entity_poly.pdbx_seq_one_letter_code
_entity_poly.pdbx_strand_id
1 'polypeptide(L)'
;MIDAADIDQLTTATVMNPTFGYFDLDGSGMAHGDDRTYWVEHVRKTYFGDANLDGEFGSRDLVTVFTAGEYEDELVGNSTWASGDWNWDGDFTTSDLVKAFDAGGTEQGPRVAVAVPEPTTCNWLLAFALGLWSRARRHRAAAPFRVIRLFRGYY
;
A
#
# COMPACT_ATOMS: atom_id res chain seq x y z
N MET A 1 -6.15 -9.24 3.01
CA MET A 1 -5.62 -9.04 1.66
C MET A 1 -6.40 -7.87 1.10
N ILE A 2 -5.76 -6.94 0.39
CA ILE A 2 -6.48 -5.78 -0.18
C ILE A 2 -7.05 -6.18 -1.55
N ASP A 3 -8.36 -6.13 -1.73
CA ASP A 3 -9.08 -6.62 -2.90
C ASP A 3 -10.21 -5.66 -3.37
N ALA A 4 -11.01 -6.11 -4.34
CA ALA A 4 -12.08 -5.30 -4.94
C ALA A 4 -13.16 -4.90 -3.91
N ALA A 5 -13.40 -5.72 -2.88
CA ALA A 5 -14.37 -5.38 -1.85
C ALA A 5 -13.92 -4.17 -1.02
N ASP A 6 -12.61 -3.95 -0.86
CA ASP A 6 -12.10 -2.77 -0.13
C ASP A 6 -12.36 -1.47 -0.91
N ILE A 7 -12.25 -1.49 -2.25
CA ILE A 7 -12.54 -0.30 -3.06
C ILE A 7 -14.06 -0.06 -3.19
N ASP A 8 -14.87 -1.12 -3.24
CA ASP A 8 -16.33 -1.03 -3.22
C ASP A 8 -16.85 -0.49 -1.86
N GLN A 9 -16.14 -0.81 -0.77
CA GLN A 9 -16.41 -0.21 0.53
C GLN A 9 -16.07 1.30 0.55
N LEU A 10 -15.00 1.71 -0.13
CA LEU A 10 -14.69 3.15 -0.29
C LEU A 10 -15.83 3.87 -1.02
N THR A 11 -16.44 3.26 -2.03
CA THR A 11 -17.65 3.76 -2.71
C THR A 11 -18.78 4.03 -1.75
N THR A 12 -19.12 3.01 -0.98
CA THR A 12 -20.28 3.05 -0.10
C THR A 12 -20.04 4.05 1.03
N ALA A 13 -18.80 4.16 1.52
CA ALA A 13 -18.43 5.05 2.60
C ALA A 13 -18.49 6.53 2.22
N THR A 14 -17.97 6.90 1.04
CA THR A 14 -18.01 8.29 0.54
C THR A 14 -19.44 8.81 0.36
N VAL A 15 -20.38 7.93 -0.03
CA VAL A 15 -21.80 8.31 -0.21
C VAL A 15 -22.53 8.48 1.13
N MET A 16 -22.16 7.72 2.17
CA MET A 16 -22.94 7.66 3.42
C MET A 16 -22.48 8.61 4.52
N ASN A 17 -21.16 8.84 4.70
CA ASN A 17 -20.65 9.81 5.67
C ASN A 17 -19.15 10.14 5.46
N PRO A 18 -18.79 11.30 4.88
CA PRO A 18 -17.43 11.62 4.46
C PRO A 18 -16.44 11.94 5.60
N THR A 19 -16.81 11.76 6.87
CA THR A 19 -15.99 12.17 8.03
C THR A 19 -15.31 11.02 8.77
N PHE A 20 -15.46 9.77 8.31
CA PHE A 20 -14.73 8.65 8.90
C PHE A 20 -13.26 8.67 8.48
N GLY A 21 -12.36 9.07 9.37
CA GLY A 21 -10.91 9.09 9.12
C GLY A 21 -10.27 7.73 8.80
N TYR A 22 -11.02 6.63 8.78
CA TYR A 22 -10.55 5.34 8.25
C TYR A 22 -10.58 5.27 6.72
N PHE A 23 -11.38 6.12 6.06
CA PHE A 23 -11.54 6.16 4.60
C PHE A 23 -10.88 7.40 3.96
N ASP A 24 -10.33 8.29 4.78
CA ASP A 24 -9.42 9.39 4.38
C ASP A 24 -8.01 8.81 4.20
N LEU A 25 -7.77 8.25 3.01
CA LEU A 25 -6.51 7.63 2.61
C LEU A 25 -5.48 8.66 2.15
N ASP A 26 -5.93 9.80 1.60
CA ASP A 26 -5.05 10.86 1.12
C ASP A 26 -4.64 11.86 2.22
N GLY A 27 -5.31 11.82 3.38
CA GLY A 27 -5.02 12.64 4.55
C GLY A 27 -5.56 14.06 4.44
N SER A 28 -6.53 14.31 3.56
CA SER A 28 -7.19 15.59 3.36
C SER A 28 -8.17 15.97 4.48
N GLY A 29 -8.55 15.00 5.32
CA GLY A 29 -9.57 15.17 6.36
C GLY A 29 -11.00 14.94 5.86
N MET A 30 -11.18 14.50 4.60
CA MET A 30 -12.47 14.20 3.98
C MET A 30 -12.35 12.92 3.18
N ALA A 31 -13.34 12.02 3.25
CA ALA A 31 -13.40 10.84 2.40
C ALA A 31 -14.14 11.15 1.09
N HIS A 32 -13.42 11.35 -0.02
CA HIS A 32 -13.94 11.62 -1.37
C HIS A 32 -13.19 10.88 -2.49
N GLY A 33 -13.38 11.29 -3.75
CA GLY A 33 -12.81 10.61 -4.91
C GLY A 33 -11.27 10.61 -4.99
N ASP A 34 -10.61 11.46 -4.20
CA ASP A 34 -9.14 11.53 -4.19
C ASP A 34 -8.55 10.39 -3.34
N ASP A 35 -9.24 9.97 -2.28
CA ASP A 35 -8.90 8.75 -1.53
C ASP A 35 -8.95 7.50 -2.40
N ARG A 36 -9.89 7.48 -3.34
CA ARG A 36 -10.08 6.36 -4.24
C ARG A 36 -9.00 6.31 -5.30
N THR A 37 -8.59 7.48 -5.81
CA THR A 37 -7.38 7.62 -6.62
C THR A 37 -6.13 7.20 -5.85
N TYR A 38 -6.01 7.60 -4.57
CA TYR A 38 -4.93 7.19 -3.69
C TYR A 38 -4.92 5.67 -3.49
N TRP A 39 -6.08 5.05 -3.30
CA TRP A 39 -6.20 3.61 -3.15
C TRP A 39 -5.68 2.88 -4.39
N VAL A 40 -6.14 3.26 -5.59
CA VAL A 40 -5.73 2.62 -6.85
C VAL A 40 -4.21 2.77 -7.07
N GLU A 41 -3.69 3.98 -6.92
CA GLU A 41 -2.32 4.29 -7.31
C GLU A 41 -1.27 3.97 -6.24
N HIS A 42 -1.58 4.17 -4.96
CA HIS A 42 -0.61 4.14 -3.87
C HIS A 42 -0.78 2.91 -2.97
N VAL A 43 -2.02 2.52 -2.67
CA VAL A 43 -2.31 1.36 -1.82
C VAL A 43 -2.21 0.08 -2.63
N ARG A 44 -3.02 -0.03 -3.69
CA ARG A 44 -3.10 -1.23 -4.53
C ARG A 44 -2.03 -1.27 -5.61
N LYS A 45 -1.50 -0.09 -5.99
CA LYS A 45 -0.49 0.09 -7.05
C LYS A 45 -0.94 -0.58 -8.34
N THR A 46 -2.15 -0.27 -8.77
CA THR A 46 -2.70 -0.73 -10.06
C THR A 46 -3.21 0.47 -10.88
N TYR A 47 -3.95 0.22 -11.94
CA TYR A 47 -4.53 1.18 -12.85
C TYR A 47 -6.06 1.24 -12.69
N PHE A 48 -6.62 2.39 -13.04
CA PHE A 48 -8.03 2.45 -13.40
C PHE A 48 -8.25 1.55 -14.62
N GLY A 49 -9.30 0.73 -14.58
CA GLY A 49 -9.57 -0.26 -15.61
C GLY A 49 -9.13 -1.69 -15.29
N ASP A 50 -8.27 -1.89 -14.28
CA ASP A 50 -7.86 -3.24 -13.84
C ASP A 50 -8.95 -3.89 -12.98
N ALA A 51 -10.00 -4.40 -13.65
CA ALA A 51 -11.16 -5.01 -13.01
C ALA A 51 -10.80 -6.27 -12.20
N ASN A 52 -9.77 -7.00 -12.64
CA ASN A 52 -9.40 -8.27 -12.02
C ASN A 52 -8.28 -8.13 -10.96
N LEU A 53 -7.73 -6.91 -10.81
CA LEU A 53 -6.67 -6.54 -9.90
C LEU A 53 -5.36 -7.32 -10.14
N ASP A 54 -5.02 -7.68 -11.37
CA ASP A 54 -3.73 -8.36 -11.67
C ASP A 54 -2.55 -7.38 -11.84
N GLY A 55 -2.81 -6.08 -11.73
CA GLY A 55 -1.82 -5.02 -11.79
C GLY A 55 -1.65 -4.42 -13.18
N GLU A 56 -2.37 -4.90 -14.20
CA GLU A 56 -2.40 -4.32 -15.55
C GLU A 56 -3.82 -3.95 -15.95
N PHE A 57 -3.97 -2.94 -16.83
CA PHE A 57 -5.23 -2.70 -17.51
C PHE A 57 -5.11 -3.16 -18.96
N GLY A 58 -5.80 -4.25 -19.29
CA GLY A 58 -5.74 -4.87 -20.62
C GLY A 58 -7.02 -5.60 -21.03
N SER A 59 -6.90 -6.41 -22.07
CA SER A 59 -8.05 -7.13 -22.66
C SER A 59 -8.76 -8.07 -21.69
N ARG A 60 -8.05 -8.63 -20.70
CA ARG A 60 -8.63 -9.52 -19.68
C ARG A 60 -9.65 -8.79 -18.81
N ASP A 61 -9.39 -7.53 -18.49
CA ASP A 61 -10.30 -6.69 -17.71
C ASP A 61 -11.56 -6.36 -18.50
N LEU A 62 -11.38 -5.97 -19.77
CA LEU A 62 -12.52 -5.70 -20.66
C LEU A 62 -13.39 -6.95 -20.83
N VAL A 63 -12.80 -8.14 -21.01
CA VAL A 63 -13.55 -9.39 -21.05
C VAL A 63 -14.28 -9.63 -19.72
N THR A 64 -13.65 -9.33 -18.58
CA THR A 64 -14.24 -9.51 -17.25
C THR A 64 -15.49 -8.65 -17.08
N VAL A 65 -15.40 -7.33 -17.33
CA VAL A 65 -16.53 -6.40 -17.14
C VAL A 65 -17.65 -6.64 -18.16
N PHE A 66 -17.32 -6.94 -19.43
CA PHE A 66 -18.37 -7.26 -20.41
C PHE A 66 -19.03 -8.62 -20.18
N THR A 67 -18.35 -9.55 -19.50
CA THR A 67 -18.98 -10.82 -19.10
C THR A 67 -19.94 -10.63 -17.92
N ALA A 68 -19.73 -9.61 -17.07
CA ALA A 68 -20.67 -9.25 -16.02
C ALA A 68 -22.02 -8.78 -16.59
N GLY A 69 -22.00 -8.13 -17.76
CA GLY A 69 -23.21 -7.77 -18.51
C GLY A 69 -23.92 -6.50 -18.02
N GLU A 70 -23.21 -5.65 -17.29
CA GLU A 70 -23.76 -4.43 -16.67
C GLU A 70 -23.48 -3.16 -17.50
N TYR A 71 -22.84 -3.31 -18.67
CA TYR A 71 -22.54 -2.19 -19.56
C TYR A 71 -23.83 -1.60 -20.15
N GLU A 72 -24.14 -0.36 -19.78
CA GLU A 72 -25.32 0.38 -20.26
C GLU A 72 -26.62 -0.43 -20.16
N ASP A 73 -26.82 -1.14 -19.04
CA ASP A 73 -27.95 -2.05 -18.85
C ASP A 73 -29.23 -1.39 -18.27
N GLU A 74 -29.15 -0.09 -17.97
CA GLU A 74 -30.21 0.74 -17.35
C GLU A 74 -30.55 0.38 -15.89
N LEU A 75 -29.79 -0.51 -15.23
CA LEU A 75 -30.02 -0.92 -13.85
C LEU A 75 -29.14 -0.12 -12.87
N VAL A 76 -29.72 0.95 -12.33
CA VAL A 76 -29.02 1.88 -11.42
C VAL A 76 -28.41 1.18 -10.19
N GLY A 77 -27.12 1.42 -9.96
CA GLY A 77 -26.39 1.05 -8.76
C GLY A 77 -26.08 -0.43 -8.65
N ASN A 78 -26.05 -1.16 -9.77
CA ASN A 78 -25.73 -2.59 -9.79
C ASN A 78 -24.25 -2.89 -10.00
N SER A 79 -23.43 -1.87 -10.32
CA SER A 79 -22.04 -2.05 -10.70
C SER A 79 -21.07 -1.86 -9.53
N THR A 80 -19.96 -2.59 -9.61
CA THR A 80 -18.83 -2.62 -8.67
C THR A 80 -17.54 -2.42 -9.45
N TRP A 81 -16.40 -2.29 -8.76
CA TRP A 81 -15.11 -2.19 -9.45
C TRP A 81 -14.85 -3.34 -10.45
N ALA A 82 -15.20 -4.57 -10.04
CA ALA A 82 -14.95 -5.77 -10.82
C ALA A 82 -15.92 -5.92 -12.01
N SER A 83 -17.06 -5.24 -11.98
CA SER A 83 -18.04 -5.24 -13.07
C SER A 83 -18.01 -3.97 -13.93
N GLY A 84 -17.29 -2.92 -13.50
CA GLY A 84 -16.91 -1.80 -14.36
C GLY A 84 -17.11 -0.39 -13.79
N ASP A 85 -17.56 -0.24 -12.53
CA ASP A 85 -17.70 1.07 -11.85
C ASP A 85 -16.31 1.64 -11.48
N TRP A 86 -15.69 2.34 -12.42
CA TRP A 86 -14.37 2.95 -12.29
C TRP A 86 -14.44 4.46 -12.07
N ASN A 87 -15.57 5.08 -12.37
CA ASN A 87 -15.85 6.49 -12.12
C ASN A 87 -16.64 6.72 -10.82
N TRP A 88 -17.05 5.64 -10.13
CA TRP A 88 -17.62 5.62 -8.80
C TRP A 88 -19.11 5.98 -8.69
N ASP A 89 -19.84 6.05 -9.79
CA ASP A 89 -21.26 6.42 -9.80
C ASP A 89 -22.21 5.24 -9.59
N GLY A 90 -21.67 4.01 -9.55
CA GLY A 90 -22.41 2.79 -9.27
C GLY A 90 -22.97 2.09 -10.51
N ASP A 91 -22.69 2.60 -11.72
CA ASP A 91 -23.13 2.04 -12.99
C ASP A 91 -21.94 1.85 -13.93
N PHE A 92 -21.89 0.75 -14.69
CA PHE A 92 -20.87 0.57 -15.73
C PHE A 92 -21.33 1.20 -17.03
N THR A 93 -20.79 2.39 -17.33
CA THR A 93 -21.16 3.16 -18.52
C THR A 93 -19.94 3.53 -19.36
N THR A 94 -20.19 4.20 -20.48
CA THR A 94 -19.13 4.82 -21.28
C THR A 94 -18.27 5.80 -20.45
N SER A 95 -18.81 6.40 -19.39
CA SER A 95 -18.06 7.33 -18.52
C SER A 95 -16.91 6.64 -17.77
N ASP A 96 -17.10 5.37 -17.38
CA ASP A 96 -16.08 4.54 -16.73
C ASP A 96 -14.94 4.22 -17.66
N LEU A 97 -15.28 3.82 -18.89
CA LEU A 97 -14.29 3.58 -19.94
C LEU A 97 -13.45 4.85 -20.17
N VAL A 98 -14.09 6.02 -20.29
CA VAL A 98 -13.38 7.29 -20.40
C VAL A 98 -12.48 7.53 -19.20
N LYS A 99 -12.96 7.28 -17.97
CA LYS A 99 -12.17 7.43 -16.74
C LYS A 99 -10.92 6.55 -16.75
N ALA A 100 -11.04 5.28 -17.15
CA ALA A 100 -9.91 4.35 -17.23
C ALA A 100 -8.91 4.73 -18.33
N PHE A 101 -9.38 5.15 -19.50
CA PHE A 101 -8.49 5.58 -20.58
C PHE A 101 -7.81 6.92 -20.30
N ASP A 102 -8.50 7.87 -19.67
CA ASP A 102 -7.94 9.17 -19.28
C ASP A 102 -6.85 9.02 -18.22
N ALA A 103 -6.96 8.02 -17.34
CA ALA A 103 -5.90 7.67 -16.38
C ALA A 103 -4.62 7.11 -17.03
N GLY A 104 -4.64 6.77 -18.34
CA GLY A 104 -3.45 6.43 -19.12
C GLY A 104 -2.79 5.09 -18.79
N GLY A 105 -3.51 4.17 -18.15
CA GLY A 105 -2.98 2.87 -17.72
C GLY A 105 -2.95 1.76 -18.77
N THR A 106 -3.68 1.95 -19.86
CA THR A 106 -3.91 0.94 -20.90
C THR A 106 -2.62 0.50 -21.57
N GLU A 107 -2.41 -0.82 -21.66
CA GLU A 107 -1.26 -1.45 -22.33
C GLU A 107 0.12 -0.99 -21.79
N GLN A 108 0.17 -0.48 -20.55
CA GLN A 108 1.43 -0.16 -19.85
C GLN A 108 2.11 -1.41 -19.25
N GLY A 109 1.39 -2.53 -19.21
CA GLY A 109 1.79 -3.76 -18.52
C GLY A 109 1.65 -3.66 -17.00
N PRO A 110 2.10 -4.68 -16.25
CA PRO A 110 1.87 -4.74 -14.81
C PRO A 110 2.63 -3.65 -14.02
N ARG A 111 1.93 -2.92 -13.15
CA ARG A 111 2.53 -2.10 -12.09
C ARG A 111 3.17 -3.04 -11.06
N VAL A 112 4.43 -3.34 -11.26
CA VAL A 112 5.21 -4.08 -10.26
C VAL A 112 5.39 -3.15 -9.06
N ALA A 113 4.92 -3.55 -7.88
CA ALA A 113 5.21 -2.83 -6.66
C ALA A 113 6.74 -2.80 -6.47
N VAL A 114 7.37 -1.68 -6.83
CA VAL A 114 8.80 -1.50 -6.62
C VAL A 114 9.05 -1.63 -5.12
N ALA A 115 9.84 -2.64 -4.75
CA ALA A 115 10.29 -2.79 -3.38
C ALA A 115 11.05 -1.51 -3.00
N VAL A 116 10.45 -0.70 -2.11
CA VAL A 116 11.12 0.49 -1.58
C VAL A 116 12.35 -0.03 -0.83
N PRO A 117 13.58 0.39 -1.18
CA PRO A 117 14.76 0.01 -0.42
C PRO A 117 14.51 0.41 1.03
N GLU A 118 14.55 -0.54 1.97
CA GLU A 118 14.41 -0.22 3.38
C GLU A 118 15.36 0.94 3.72
N PRO A 119 14.94 1.92 4.54
CA PRO A 119 15.79 3.05 4.87
C PRO A 119 17.12 2.52 5.37
N THR A 120 18.21 2.81 4.65
CA THR A 120 19.57 2.36 5.02
C THR A 120 19.94 2.74 6.46
N THR A 121 19.20 3.67 7.06
CA THR A 121 19.19 4.01 8.49
C THR A 121 19.12 2.78 9.40
N CYS A 122 18.31 1.75 9.11
CA CYS A 122 18.27 0.54 9.95
C CYS A 122 19.60 -0.22 9.92
N ASN A 123 20.21 -0.35 8.73
CA ASN A 123 21.51 -0.99 8.57
C ASN A 123 22.61 -0.21 9.30
N TRP A 124 22.58 1.12 9.24
CA TRP A 124 23.53 1.98 9.96
C TRP A 124 23.34 1.88 11.48
N LEU A 125 22.10 1.89 11.98
CA LEU A 125 21.82 1.74 13.41
C LEU A 125 22.29 0.39 13.94
N LEU A 126 22.08 -0.69 13.19
CA LEU A 126 22.59 -2.02 13.52
C LEU A 126 24.13 -2.06 13.51
N ALA A 127 24.77 -1.48 12.50
CA ALA A 127 26.23 -1.40 12.43
C ALA A 127 26.83 -0.59 13.60
N PHE A 128 26.21 0.53 13.96
CA PHE A 128 26.61 1.34 15.12
C PHE A 128 26.41 0.59 16.44
N ALA A 129 25.28 -0.09 16.63
CA ALA A 129 25.01 -0.88 17.83
C ALA A 129 26.03 -2.02 17.99
N LEU A 130 26.35 -2.74 16.91
CA LEU A 130 27.38 -3.79 16.89
C LEU A 130 28.77 -3.22 17.18
N GLY A 131 29.10 -2.05 16.63
CA GLY A 131 30.33 -1.32 16.89
C GLY A 131 30.50 -0.96 18.37
N LEU A 132 29.47 -0.35 18.97
CA LEU A 132 29.45 0.01 20.39
C LEU A 132 29.54 -1.22 21.30
N TRP A 133 28.81 -2.29 20.98
CA TRP A 133 28.84 -3.55 21.71
C TRP A 133 30.24 -4.20 21.68
N SER A 134 30.87 -4.24 20.50
CA SER A 134 32.22 -4.78 20.35
C SER A 134 33.27 -3.99 21.16
N ARG A 135 33.13 -2.67 21.22
CA ARG A 135 34.00 -1.78 22.02
C ARG A 135 33.79 -1.98 23.51
N ALA A 136 32.54 -2.05 23.97
CA ALA A 136 32.21 -2.31 25.38
C ALA A 136 32.74 -3.66 25.86
N ARG A 137 32.67 -4.70 25.00
CA ARG A 137 33.24 -6.03 25.29
C ARG A 137 34.76 -5.99 25.46
N ARG A 138 35.47 -5.24 24.62
CA ARG A 138 36.95 -5.09 24.72
C ARG A 138 37.38 -4.37 25.99
N HIS A 139 36.66 -3.32 26.41
CA HIS A 139 36.98 -2.60 27.65
C HIS A 139 36.73 -3.45 28.91
N ARG A 140 35.71 -4.31 28.92
CA ARG A 140 35.45 -5.23 30.05
C ARG A 140 36.49 -6.33 30.21
N ALA A 141 37.14 -6.74 29.12
CA ALA A 141 38.22 -7.73 29.15
C ALA A 141 39.56 -7.16 29.67
N ALA A 142 39.69 -5.83 29.78
CA ALA A 142 40.92 -5.15 30.18
C ALA A 142 40.96 -4.77 31.67
N ALA A 143 40.22 -5.46 32.54
CA ALA A 143 40.37 -5.28 33.99
C ALA A 143 41.79 -5.73 34.39
N PRO A 144 42.63 -4.85 34.99
CA PRO A 144 43.96 -5.24 35.41
C PRO A 144 43.84 -6.29 36.52
N PHE A 145 44.57 -7.40 36.40
CA PHE A 145 44.82 -8.34 37.49
C PHE A 145 45.37 -7.55 38.68
N ARG A 146 44.51 -7.27 39.67
CA ARG A 146 44.93 -6.66 40.92
C ARG A 146 45.66 -7.73 41.71
N VAL A 147 46.98 -7.78 41.60
CA VAL A 147 47.83 -8.64 42.43
C VAL A 147 47.66 -8.18 43.87
N ILE A 148 46.83 -8.91 44.62
CA ILE A 148 46.74 -8.76 46.07
C ILE A 148 48.06 -9.27 46.63
N ARG A 149 48.97 -8.34 46.95
CA ARG A 149 50.19 -8.64 47.71
C ARG A 149 49.77 -8.94 49.15
N LEU A 150 49.54 -10.22 49.45
CA LEU A 150 49.49 -10.72 50.82
C LEU A 150 50.91 -10.68 51.37
N PHE A 151 51.26 -9.59 52.06
CA PHE A 151 52.46 -9.58 52.90
C PHE A 151 52.17 -10.38 54.18
N ARG A 152 52.66 -11.63 54.18
CA ARG A 152 52.84 -12.46 55.37
C ARG A 152 53.98 -11.85 56.20
N GLY A 153 53.72 -11.57 57.48
CA GLY A 153 54.70 -11.02 58.42
C GLY A 153 55.77 -12.01 58.88
N TYR A 154 56.80 -11.47 59.54
CA TYR A 154 57.81 -12.01 60.49
C TYR A 154 58.80 -10.82 60.66
N TYR A 155 59.14 -10.24 61.81
CA TYR A 155 59.27 -10.63 63.22
C TYR A 155 58.88 -9.46 64.14
#